data_AF-A0A6N0NVU3-F1
#
_entry.id   AF-A0A6N0NVU3-F1
#
_cell.length_a   1.000
_cell.length_b   1.000
_cell.length_c   1.000
_cell.angle_alpha   90.00
_cell.angle_beta   90.00
_cell.angle_gamma   90.00
#
_symmetry.space_group_name_H-M   'P 1'
#
loop_
_entity.id
_entity.type
_entity.pdbx_description
1 polymer ?
#
loop_
_entity_poly.entity_id
_entity_poly.type
_entity_poly.pdbx_seq_one_letter_code
_entity_poly.pdbx_strand_id
1 'polypeptide(L)'
;MDSLDECEIICKFVSSSDKRDHLEGRRLVDLRRLLKKYGQSIEPVCSLLNRVCQRPEEFSCFQCQTGDHWECIEGCTYSIRRTYCFQLIDDHVLVIVAEVKGADVTIITFFPIRDERDKEKKCMGQTLSKNLE
;
A
#
# COMPACT_ATOMS: atom_id res chain seq x y z
N MET A 1 -1.16 8.17 14.11
CA MET A 1 -0.23 9.14 13.54
C MET A 1 1.16 8.66 13.77
N ASP A 2 1.83 8.32 12.68
CA ASP A 2 3.21 7.85 12.64
C ASP A 2 3.99 8.72 11.65
N SER A 3 5.28 8.89 11.91
CA SER A 3 6.18 9.61 11.01
C SER A 3 7.14 8.63 10.36
N LEU A 4 7.27 8.71 9.05
CA LEU A 4 8.50 8.31 8.36
C LEU A 4 9.37 9.56 8.23
N ASP A 5 10.69 9.43 8.08
CA ASP A 5 11.68 10.54 8.02
C ASP A 5 11.23 11.81 7.23
N GLU A 6 10.33 11.68 6.25
CA GLU A 6 9.77 12.78 5.45
C GLU A 6 8.24 12.68 5.21
N CYS A 7 7.54 11.71 5.81
CA CYS A 7 6.10 11.56 5.65
C CYS A 7 5.39 11.64 7.01
N GLU A 8 4.49 12.60 7.17
CA GLU A 8 3.50 12.58 8.23
C GLU A 8 2.34 11.67 7.80
N ILE A 9 2.20 10.51 8.45
CA ILE A 9 1.17 9.52 8.12
C ILE A 9 0.10 9.51 9.22
N ILE A 10 -1.14 9.78 8.84
CA ILE A 10 -2.23 10.04 9.78
C ILE A 10 -2.60 8.75 10.55
N CYS A 11 -2.59 7.61 9.87
CA CYS A 11 -2.90 6.32 10.48
C CYS A 11 -1.70 5.67 11.18
N LYS A 12 -1.82 4.39 11.57
CA LYS A 12 -0.77 3.65 12.30
C LYS A 12 -0.02 2.73 11.34
N PHE A 13 1.24 2.47 11.62
CA PHE A 13 1.96 1.29 11.14
C PHE A 13 1.84 0.15 12.16
N VAL A 14 2.21 -1.04 11.72
CA VAL A 14 2.40 -2.20 12.61
C VAL A 14 3.29 -1.86 13.79
N SER A 15 2.90 -2.30 14.99
CA SER A 15 3.61 -1.98 16.25
C SER A 15 4.91 -2.76 16.47
N SER A 16 5.17 -3.80 15.69
CA SER A 16 6.41 -4.59 15.77
C SER A 16 7.60 -3.78 15.26
N SER A 17 8.62 -3.60 16.11
CA SER A 17 9.86 -2.89 15.79
C SER A 17 10.49 -3.40 14.48
N ASP A 18 10.66 -4.71 14.35
CA ASP A 18 11.32 -5.32 13.20
C ASP A 18 10.55 -5.04 11.90
N LYS A 19 9.22 -5.03 11.98
CA LYS A 19 8.38 -4.69 10.83
C LYS A 19 8.47 -3.20 10.52
N ARG A 20 8.48 -2.32 11.53
CA ARG A 20 8.70 -0.88 11.30
C ARG A 20 10.06 -0.65 10.66
N ASP A 21 11.15 -1.17 11.22
CA ASP A 21 12.49 -1.06 10.64
C ASP A 21 12.54 -1.56 9.19
N HIS A 22 11.75 -2.59 8.85
CA HIS A 22 11.61 -3.03 7.47
C HIS A 22 10.87 -2.01 6.58
N LEU A 23 9.79 -1.39 7.06
CA LEU A 23 9.05 -0.36 6.32
C LEU A 23 9.88 0.91 6.15
N GLU A 24 10.46 1.41 7.24
CA GLU A 24 11.21 2.67 7.28
C GLU A 24 12.59 2.49 6.63
N GLY A 25 13.36 1.51 7.08
CA GLY A 25 14.76 1.31 6.69
C GLY A 25 14.99 0.60 5.36
N ARG A 26 13.99 -0.13 4.82
CA ARG A 26 14.12 -0.80 3.51
C ARG A 26 13.10 -0.33 2.49
N ARG A 27 11.80 -0.46 2.77
CA ARG A 27 10.77 -0.19 1.75
C ARG A 27 10.74 1.28 1.33
N LEU A 28 10.80 2.20 2.27
CA LEU A 28 10.83 3.62 1.97
C LEU A 28 12.14 4.02 1.25
N VAL A 29 13.28 3.47 1.68
CA VAL A 29 14.58 3.71 1.05
C VAL A 29 14.59 3.22 -0.41
N ASP A 30 14.04 2.04 -0.67
CA ASP A 30 13.94 1.48 -2.02
C ASP A 30 13.04 2.33 -2.92
N LEU A 31 11.91 2.82 -2.39
CA LEU A 31 11.02 3.74 -3.10
C LEU A 31 11.68 5.10 -3.38
N ARG A 32 12.40 5.67 -2.41
CA ARG A 32 13.17 6.91 -2.60
C ARG A 32 14.20 6.74 -3.71
N ARG A 33 14.96 5.64 -3.69
CA ARG A 33 15.96 5.34 -4.73
C ARG A 33 15.31 5.18 -6.10
N LEU A 34 14.18 4.47 -6.15
CA LEU A 34 13.40 4.31 -7.38
C LEU A 34 12.96 5.68 -7.91
N LEU A 35 12.24 6.48 -7.12
CA LEU A 35 11.70 7.77 -7.54
C LEU A 35 12.80 8.75 -7.95
N LYS A 36 13.91 8.80 -7.21
CA LYS A 36 15.09 9.61 -7.56
C LYS A 36 15.66 9.26 -8.92
N LYS A 37 15.66 7.97 -9.31
CA LYS A 37 16.12 7.52 -10.65
C LYS A 37 15.27 8.12 -11.77
N TYR A 38 13.98 8.38 -11.51
CA TYR A 38 13.04 8.98 -12.46
C TYR A 38 12.84 10.49 -12.23
N GLY A 39 13.68 11.12 -11.39
CA GLY A 39 13.59 12.55 -11.10
C GLY A 39 12.36 12.97 -10.29
N GLN A 40 11.74 12.05 -9.56
CA GLN A 40 10.53 12.28 -8.75
C GLN A 40 10.85 12.40 -7.26
N SER A 41 10.02 13.16 -6.53
CA SER A 41 10.07 13.27 -5.06
C SER A 41 9.36 12.08 -4.39
N ILE A 42 9.53 11.91 -3.06
CA ILE A 42 8.83 10.87 -2.28
C ILE A 42 7.38 11.26 -1.94
N GLU A 43 7.01 12.52 -2.12
CA GLU A 43 5.71 13.07 -1.72
C GLU A 43 4.50 12.30 -2.29
N PRO A 44 4.52 11.80 -3.55
CA PRO A 44 3.43 10.97 -4.06
C PRO A 44 3.20 9.71 -3.20
N VAL A 45 4.27 9.09 -2.70
CA VAL A 45 4.15 7.91 -1.80
C VAL A 45 3.50 8.31 -0.48
N CYS A 46 3.92 9.42 0.13
CA CYS A 46 3.31 9.91 1.37
C CYS A 46 1.82 10.20 1.17
N SER A 47 1.46 10.85 0.06
CA SER A 47 0.07 11.17 -0.31
C SER A 47 -0.77 9.89 -0.47
N LEU A 48 -0.25 8.88 -1.16
CA LEU A 48 -0.94 7.60 -1.36
C LEU A 48 -1.13 6.82 -0.05
N LEU A 49 -0.13 6.81 0.83
CA LEU A 49 -0.26 6.21 2.17
C LEU A 49 -1.36 6.91 2.99
N ASN A 50 -1.38 8.25 2.97
CA ASN A 50 -2.44 9.02 3.65
C ASN A 50 -3.81 8.84 3.01
N ARG A 51 -3.89 8.65 1.69
CA ARG A 51 -5.14 8.32 1.00
C ARG A 51 -5.72 7.01 1.50
N VAL A 52 -4.89 5.97 1.66
CA VAL A 52 -5.31 4.69 2.28
C VAL A 52 -5.80 4.90 3.72
N CYS A 53 -5.13 5.75 4.49
CA CYS A 53 -5.55 6.08 5.85
C CYS A 53 -6.92 6.78 5.90
N GLN A 54 -7.19 7.72 4.99
CA GLN A 54 -8.39 8.57 4.99
C GLN A 54 -9.59 7.92 4.31
N ARG A 55 -9.33 7.11 3.28
CA ARG A 55 -10.37 6.52 2.42
C ARG A 55 -10.14 5.02 2.24
N PRO A 56 -10.16 4.22 3.33
CA PRO A 56 -9.88 2.79 3.24
C PRO A 56 -10.88 2.02 2.37
N GLU A 57 -12.09 2.54 2.17
CA GLU A 57 -13.13 1.95 1.32
C GLU A 57 -12.87 2.15 -0.18
N GLU A 58 -11.97 3.07 -0.55
CA GLU A 58 -11.64 3.34 -1.94
C GLU A 58 -10.61 2.33 -2.47
N PHE A 59 -10.95 1.60 -3.54
CA PHE A 59 -10.03 0.80 -4.35
C PHE A 59 -9.32 -0.37 -3.64
N SER A 60 -9.99 -1.02 -2.69
CA SER A 60 -9.44 -2.20 -2.02
C SER A 60 -9.94 -3.51 -2.62
N CYS A 61 -9.04 -4.45 -2.93
CA CYS A 61 -9.40 -5.86 -2.92
C CYS A 61 -9.31 -6.36 -1.46
N PHE A 62 -10.29 -7.14 -0.98
CA PHE A 62 -10.18 -7.83 0.31
C PHE A 62 -9.33 -9.07 0.10
N GLN A 63 -8.05 -9.07 0.50
CA GLN A 63 -7.27 -10.30 0.50
C GLN A 63 -7.72 -11.16 1.66
N CYS A 64 -8.46 -12.21 1.36
CA CYS A 64 -8.96 -13.16 2.33
C CYS A 64 -8.17 -14.45 2.21
N GLN A 65 -7.84 -15.02 3.35
CA GLN A 65 -7.13 -16.29 3.40
C GLN A 65 -8.13 -17.41 3.12
N THR A 66 -7.96 -18.09 1.98
CA THR A 66 -8.72 -19.28 1.58
C THR A 66 -7.74 -20.46 1.56
N GLY A 67 -7.75 -21.26 2.63
CA GLY A 67 -6.78 -22.35 2.83
C GLY A 67 -5.35 -21.82 3.02
N ASP A 68 -4.42 -22.28 2.18
CA ASP A 68 -3.00 -21.87 2.18
C ASP A 68 -2.71 -20.66 1.25
N HIS A 69 -3.74 -20.05 0.68
CA HIS A 69 -3.61 -18.98 -0.29
C HIS A 69 -4.40 -17.73 0.12
N TRP A 70 -4.05 -16.59 -0.47
CA TRP A 70 -4.73 -15.31 -0.26
C TRP A 70 -5.42 -14.93 -1.57
N GLU A 71 -6.75 -14.83 -1.55
CA GLU A 71 -7.59 -14.50 -2.71
C GLU A 71 -8.33 -13.19 -2.46
N CYS A 72 -8.55 -12.39 -3.50
CA CYS A 72 -9.42 -11.21 -3.40
C CYS A 72 -10.88 -11.65 -3.50
N ILE A 73 -11.69 -11.49 -2.44
CA ILE A 73 -13.14 -11.79 -2.46
C ILE A 73 -13.97 -10.60 -1.98
N GLU A 74 -15.21 -10.47 -2.44
CA GLU A 74 -16.14 -9.46 -1.92
C GLU A 74 -16.70 -9.90 -0.55
N GLY A 75 -16.39 -9.14 0.50
CA GLY A 75 -16.97 -9.34 1.84
C GLY A 75 -16.30 -10.44 2.66
N CYS A 76 -15.52 -10.04 3.67
CA CYS A 76 -14.92 -10.95 4.65
C CYS A 76 -15.34 -10.59 6.08
N THR A 77 -15.65 -11.61 6.87
CA THR A 77 -16.37 -11.51 8.14
C THR A 77 -15.50 -11.10 9.34
N TYR A 78 -14.16 -11.07 9.22
CA TYR A 78 -13.23 -10.72 10.31
C TYR A 78 -11.98 -9.99 9.77
N SER A 79 -11.48 -9.00 10.54
CA SER A 79 -10.34 -8.09 10.25
C SER A 79 -9.74 -8.17 8.85
N ILE A 80 -10.11 -7.23 7.99
CA ILE A 80 -9.81 -7.32 6.57
C ILE A 80 -8.45 -6.70 6.30
N ARG A 81 -7.53 -7.51 5.78
CA ARG A 81 -6.38 -6.99 5.03
C ARG A 81 -6.84 -6.52 3.66
N ARG A 82 -6.71 -5.22 3.43
CA ARG A 82 -7.01 -4.57 2.17
C ARG A 82 -5.72 -4.35 1.41
N THR A 83 -5.73 -4.70 0.13
CA THR A 83 -4.64 -4.39 -0.80
C THR A 83 -5.10 -3.29 -1.74
N TYR A 84 -4.29 -2.24 -1.83
CA TYR A 84 -4.51 -1.06 -2.66
C TYR A 84 -3.39 -0.98 -3.69
N CYS A 85 -3.74 -0.68 -4.94
CA CYS A 85 -2.79 -0.54 -6.03
C CYS A 85 -2.91 0.85 -6.66
N PHE A 86 -1.81 1.60 -6.66
CA PHE A 86 -1.75 2.95 -7.19
C PHE A 86 -0.69 3.05 -8.27
N GLN A 87 -1.01 3.70 -9.38
CA GLN A 87 0.00 4.05 -10.37
C GLN A 87 1.00 5.03 -9.75
N LEU A 88 2.27 4.64 -9.68
CA LEU A 88 3.31 5.45 -9.06
C LEU A 88 4.05 6.29 -10.11
N ILE A 89 4.71 5.63 -11.07
CA ILE A 89 5.48 6.22 -12.18
C ILE A 89 5.51 5.24 -13.34
N ASP A 90 5.49 5.70 -14.60
CA ASP A 90 5.59 4.86 -15.80
C ASP A 90 4.82 3.52 -15.71
N ASP A 91 5.53 2.41 -15.62
CA ASP A 91 4.99 1.05 -15.48
C ASP A 91 5.09 0.49 -14.05
N HIS A 92 5.38 1.32 -13.05
CA HIS A 92 5.46 0.93 -11.63
C HIS A 92 4.16 1.24 -10.89
N VAL A 93 3.66 0.23 -10.19
CA VAL A 93 2.49 0.31 -9.32
C VAL A 93 2.95 0.20 -7.88
N LEU A 94 2.52 1.12 -7.02
CA LEU A 94 2.70 1.01 -5.58
C LEU A 94 1.58 0.14 -5.00
N VAL A 95 1.96 -1.00 -4.44
CA VAL A 95 1.07 -1.85 -3.65
C VAL A 95 1.16 -1.43 -2.19
N ILE A 96 0.01 -1.19 -1.57
CA ILE A 96 -0.12 -0.91 -0.12
C ILE A 96 -1.04 -1.96 0.48
N VAL A 97 -0.63 -2.55 1.60
CA VAL A 97 -1.43 -3.51 2.36
C VAL A 97 -1.72 -2.92 3.72
N ALA A 98 -3.00 -2.84 4.10
CA ALA A 98 -3.43 -2.32 5.39
C ALA A 98 -4.48 -3.22 6.04
N GLU A 99 -4.47 -3.30 7.37
CA GLU A 99 -5.57 -3.87 8.16
C GLU A 99 -6.56 -2.76 8.52
N VAL A 100 -7.84 -3.02 8.25
CA VAL A 100 -8.93 -2.07 8.56
C VAL A 100 -9.86 -2.67 9.59
N LYS A 101 -10.07 -1.94 10.70
CA LYS A 101 -10.97 -2.32 11.80
C LYS A 101 -11.85 -1.12 12.16
N GLY A 102 -13.03 -1.02 11.53
CA GLY A 102 -13.87 0.17 11.64
C GLY A 102 -13.16 1.38 11.03
N ALA A 103 -13.03 2.47 11.80
CA ALA A 103 -12.30 3.66 11.37
C ALA A 103 -10.76 3.55 11.54
N ASP A 104 -10.28 2.51 12.22
CA ASP A 104 -8.84 2.31 12.44
C ASP A 104 -8.20 1.63 11.23
N VAL A 105 -7.21 2.30 10.63
CA VAL A 105 -6.37 1.77 9.55
C VAL A 105 -4.95 1.54 10.07
N THR A 106 -4.39 0.37 9.80
CA THR A 106 -2.99 0.05 10.12
C THR A 106 -2.27 -0.40 8.85
N ILE A 107 -1.28 0.37 8.38
CA ILE A 107 -0.46 0.00 7.24
C ILE A 107 0.49 -1.14 7.65
N ILE A 108 0.36 -2.27 6.97
CA ILE A 108 1.15 -3.48 7.21
C ILE A 108 2.42 -3.47 6.36
N THR A 109 2.29 -3.15 5.07
CA THR A 109 3.43 -3.06 4.15
C THR A 109 3.11 -2.27 2.90
N PHE A 110 4.16 -1.84 2.19
CA PHE A 110 4.06 -1.22 0.89
C PHE A 110 5.31 -1.52 0.04
N PHE A 111 5.15 -1.66 -1.27
CA PHE A 111 6.25 -1.92 -2.19
C PHE A 111 5.87 -1.62 -3.65
N PRO A 112 6.83 -1.21 -4.49
CA PRO A 112 6.59 -1.06 -5.92
C PRO A 112 6.62 -2.44 -6.59
N ILE A 113 5.76 -2.62 -7.60
CA ILE A 113 5.81 -3.73 -8.55
C ILE A 113 5.83 -3.17 -9.97
N ARG A 114 6.44 -3.93 -10.88
CA ARG A 114 6.57 -3.56 -12.29
C ARG A 114 6.08 -4.66 -13.22
N ASP A 115 6.36 -5.91 -12.86
CA ASP A 115 5.97 -7.08 -13.65
C ASP A 115 4.44 -7.20 -13.78
N GLU A 116 3.96 -7.42 -15.01
CA GLU A 116 2.53 -7.50 -15.30
C GLU A 116 1.86 -8.68 -14.60
N ARG A 117 2.54 -9.83 -14.43
CA ARG A 117 1.97 -10.98 -13.70
C ARG A 117 1.80 -10.65 -12.23
N ASP A 118 2.75 -9.93 -11.64
CA ASP A 118 2.62 -9.45 -10.26
C ASP A 118 1.48 -8.42 -10.13
N LYS A 119 1.30 -7.53 -11.12
CA LYS A 119 0.16 -6.59 -11.16
C LYS A 119 -1.16 -7.33 -11.24
N GLU A 120 -1.29 -8.29 -12.15
CA GLU A 120 -2.49 -9.13 -12.27
C GLU A 120 -2.78 -9.89 -10.96
N LYS A 121 -1.75 -10.48 -10.34
CA LYS A 121 -1.91 -11.26 -9.12
C LYS A 121 -2.23 -10.41 -7.89
N LYS A 122 -1.63 -9.23 -7.76
CA LYS A 122 -1.73 -8.38 -6.56
C LYS A 122 -2.81 -7.32 -6.66
N CYS A 123 -3.13 -6.90 -7.88
CA CYS A 123 -4.10 -5.85 -8.17
C CYS A 123 -5.33 -6.36 -8.93
N MET A 124 -5.41 -7.67 -9.25
CA MET A 124 -6.55 -8.40 -9.84
C MET A 124 -7.43 -7.56 -10.77
N GLY A 125 -6.88 -7.18 -11.93
CA GLY A 125 -7.63 -6.54 -13.02
C GLY A 125 -8.32 -5.22 -12.66
N GLN A 126 -8.01 -4.63 -11.49
CA GLN A 126 -8.56 -3.34 -11.11
C GLN A 126 -8.12 -2.29 -12.12
N THR A 127 -9.06 -1.43 -12.53
CA THR A 127 -8.73 -0.17 -13.17
C THR A 127 -7.79 0.57 -12.23
N LEU A 128 -6.50 0.61 -12.56
CA LEU A 128 -5.52 1.37 -11.80
C LEU A 128 -6.09 2.77 -11.59
N SER A 129 -6.32 3.15 -10.33
CA SER A 129 -6.69 4.53 -10.02
C SER A 129 -5.55 5.39 -10.48
N LYS A 130 -5.72 6.01 -11.65
CA LYS A 130 -4.86 7.09 -12.11
C LYS A 130 -4.88 8.13 -10.99
N ASN A 131 -3.73 8.75 -10.73
CA ASN A 131 -3.69 9.97 -9.93
C ASN A 131 -4.65 10.93 -10.61
N LEU A 132 -5.87 11.04 -10.07
CA LEU A 132 -6.84 12.02 -10.49
C LEU A 132 -6.23 13.36 -10.10
N GLU A 133 -6.01 14.16 -11.12
CA GLU A 133 -5.49 15.53 -11.11
C GLU A 133 -6.09 16.38 -9.97
#